data_AF-A0A5Q0CFG1-F1
#
_entry.id   AF-A0A5Q0CFG1-F1
#
_cell.length_a   1.000
_cell.length_b   1.000
_cell.length_c   1.000
_cell.angle_alpha   90.00
_cell.angle_beta   90.00
_cell.angle_gamma   90.00
#
_symmetry.space_group_name_H-M   'P 1'
#
loop_
_entity.id
_entity.type
_entity.pdbx_description
1 polymer ?
#
loop_
_entity_poly.entity_id
_entity_poly.type
_entity_poly.pdbx_seq_one_letter_code
_entity_poly.pdbx_strand_id
1 'polypeptide(L)' 'MFRLATGKSAFEYLRDVRLERARQALISTDDGIAEIAASVGLSSHSHLTRLFIKKFGISPSCYRREKS' A
#
# COMPACT_ATOMS: atom_id res chain seq x y z
N MET A 1 -7.93 14.84 -23.26
CA MET A 1 -8.70 15.56 -22.23
C MET A 1 -9.27 14.56 -21.21
N PHE A 2 -8.53 14.17 -20.17
CA PHE A 2 -8.99 13.25 -19.12
C PHE A 2 -8.82 13.92 -17.75
N ARG A 3 -9.61 14.98 -17.52
CA ARG A 3 -9.50 15.84 -16.33
C ARG A 3 -10.84 16.19 -15.67
N LEU A 4 -11.92 15.48 -16.01
CA LEU A 4 -13.28 15.83 -15.57
C LEU A 4 -14.03 14.57 -15.13
N ALA A 5 -13.97 14.22 -13.83
CA ALA A 5 -15.09 13.59 -13.09
C ALA A 5 -14.78 13.20 -11.63
N THR A 6 -13.52 12.96 -11.21
CA THR A 6 -13.30 12.23 -9.93
C THR A 6 -12.67 13.01 -8.77
N GLY A 7 -12.10 14.21 -8.98
CA GLY A 7 -11.48 15.01 -7.90
C GLY A 7 -10.22 14.40 -7.25
N LYS A 8 -10.09 13.08 -7.26
CA LYS A 8 -8.87 12.32 -7.04
C LYS A 8 -8.20 12.07 -8.39
N SER A 9 -6.94 12.46 -8.53
CA SER A 9 -6.19 12.17 -9.75
C SER A 9 -6.10 10.64 -9.95
N ALA A 10 -6.06 10.16 -11.19
CA ALA A 10 -5.91 8.72 -11.49
C ALA A 10 -4.75 8.07 -10.70
N PHE A 11 -3.73 8.86 -10.39
CA PHE A 11 -2.60 8.48 -9.55
C PHE A 11 -2.98 8.15 -8.10
N GLU A 12 -3.92 8.89 -7.50
CA GLU A 12 -4.37 8.62 -6.13
C GLU A 12 -5.19 7.34 -6.05
N TYR A 13 -6.08 7.14 -7.03
CA TYR A 13 -6.84 5.88 -7.14
C TYR A 13 -5.89 4.68 -7.32
N LEU A 14 -4.91 4.80 -8.22
CA LEU A 14 -3.92 3.74 -8.42
C LEU A 14 -3.12 3.46 -7.15
N ARG A 15 -2.70 4.50 -6.42
CA ARG A 15 -2.02 4.38 -5.13
C ARG A 15 -2.92 3.68 -4.10
N ASP A 16 -4.21 4.01 -4.08
CA ASP A 16 -5.17 3.38 -3.18
C ASP A 16 -5.31 1.88 -3.45
N VAL A 17 -5.40 1.48 -4.72
CA VAL A 17 -5.45 0.07 -5.14
C VAL A 17 -4.15 -0.66 -4.77
N ARG A 18 -2.98 -0.05 -5.00
CA ARG A 18 -1.69 -0.64 -4.64
C ARG A 18 -1.57 -0.89 -3.13
N LEU A 19 -2.01 0.07 -2.32
CA LEU A 19 -1.99 -0.07 -0.86
C LEU A 19 -2.94 -1.16 -0.36
N GLU A 20 -4.08 -1.33 -1.02
CA GLU A 20 -5.02 -2.41 -0.69
C GLU A 20 -4.44 -3.79 -0.99
N ARG A 21 -3.76 -3.93 -2.14
CA ARG A 21 -3.02 -5.16 -2.48
C ARG A 21 -1.90 -5.46 -1.49
N ALA A 22 -1.15 -4.43 -1.07
CA ALA A 22 -0.11 -4.59 -0.06
C ALA A 22 -0.70 -5.06 1.27
N ARG A 23 -1.87 -4.53 1.66
CA ARG A 23 -2.59 -4.95 2.87
C ARG A 23 -2.96 -6.43 2.84
N GLN A 24 -3.44 -6.92 1.70
CA GLN A 24 -3.75 -8.34 1.51
C GLN A 24 -2.48 -9.20 1.56
N ALA A 25 -1.42 -8.80 0.85
CA ALA A 25 -0.15 -9.54 0.85
C ALA A 25 0.45 -9.67 2.27
N LEU A 26 0.32 -8.64 3.11
CA LEU A 26 0.82 -8.65 4.49
C LEU A 26 0.26 -9.78 5.37
N ILE A 27 -0.97 -10.25 5.07
CA ILE A 27 -1.67 -11.29 5.84
C ILE A 27 -1.79 -12.62 5.10
N SER A 28 -1.60 -12.62 3.78
CA SER A 28 -1.70 -13.82 2.95
C SER A 28 -0.34 -14.46 2.64
N THR A 29 0.76 -13.77 2.95
CA THR A 29 2.13 -14.21 2.66
C THR A 29 3.08 -13.86 3.80
N ASP A 30 4.18 -14.61 3.90
CA ASP A 30 5.28 -14.35 4.83
C ASP A 30 6.35 -13.40 4.25
N ASP A 31 6.17 -12.94 3.00
CA ASP A 31 7.11 -12.06 2.28
C ASP A 31 7.53 -10.86 3.13
N GLY A 32 8.79 -10.45 3.02
CA GLY A 32 9.29 -9.24 3.66
C GLY A 32 8.54 -8.00 3.16
N ILE A 33 8.41 -6.98 4.01
CA ILE A 33 7.71 -5.74 3.65
C ILE A 33 8.39 -5.04 2.44
N ALA A 34 9.69 -5.24 2.22
CA ALA A 34 10.40 -4.76 1.03
C ALA A 34 9.97 -5.48 -0.26
N GLU A 35 9.76 -6.80 -0.21
CA GLU A 35 9.29 -7.61 -1.33
C GLU A 35 7.83 -7.26 -1.66
N ILE A 36 7.00 -7.09 -0.62
CA ILE A 36 5.62 -6.61 -0.79
C ILE A 36 5.61 -5.23 -1.45
N ALA A 37 6.49 -4.30 -1.02
CA ALA A 37 6.59 -2.99 -1.65
C ALA A 37 6.93 -3.10 -3.14
N ALA A 38 7.89 -3.94 -3.51
CA ALA A 38 8.25 -4.19 -4.90
C ALA A 38 7.07 -4.79 -5.70
N SER A 39 6.34 -5.76 -5.12
CA SER A 39 5.21 -6.43 -5.76
C SER A 39 4.05 -5.47 -6.12
N VAL A 40 3.85 -4.42 -5.32
CA VAL A 40 2.82 -3.39 -5.57
C VAL A 40 3.35 -2.18 -6.34
N GLY A 41 4.59 -2.24 -6.84
CA GLY A 41 5.20 -1.19 -7.64
C GLY A 41 5.60 0.06 -6.84
N LEU A 42 6.04 -0.13 -5.59
CA LEU A 42 6.62 0.93 -4.76
C LEU A 42 8.14 0.77 -4.69
N SER A 43 8.82 1.92 -4.63
CA SER A 43 10.28 1.99 -4.74
C SER A 43 11.05 1.44 -3.52
N SER A 44 10.41 1.36 -2.35
CA SER A 44 11.05 0.83 -1.14
C SER A 44 10.06 0.51 -0.04
N HIS A 45 10.53 -0.28 0.94
CA HIS A 45 9.87 -0.50 2.23
C HIS A 45 9.42 0.81 2.89
N SER A 46 10.30 1.82 2.94
CA SER A 46 10.02 3.10 3.59
C SER A 46 8.91 3.87 2.88
N HIS A 47 8.87 3.79 1.54
CA HIS A 47 7.80 4.38 0.75
C HIS A 47 6.45 3.70 1.05
N LEU A 48 6.42 2.37 1.06
CA LEU A 48 5.23 1.61 1.45
C LEU A 48 4.78 1.99 2.87
N THR A 49 5.69 1.98 3.85
CA THR A 49 5.38 2.29 5.24
C THR A 49 4.74 3.67 5.40
N ARG A 50 5.32 4.70 4.77
CA ARG A 50 4.79 6.07 4.85
C ARG A 50 3.39 6.17 4.25
N LEU A 51 3.16 5.55 3.10
CA LEU A 51 1.85 5.59 2.43
C LEU A 51 0.81 4.73 3.15
N PHE A 52 1.23 3.59 3.70
CA PHE A 52 0.37 2.66 4.43
C PHE A 52 -0.09 3.29 5.74
N ILE A 53 0.81 3.92 6.52
CA ILE A 53 0.44 4.67 7.73
C ILE A 53 -0.51 5.82 7.36
N LYS A 54 -0.22 6.58 6.30
CA LYS A 54 -1.08 7.69 5.86
C LYS A 54 -2.51 7.23 5.53
N LYS A 55 -2.69 6.00 5.03
CA LYS A 55 -4.00 5.46 4.63
C LYS A 55 -4.71 4.69 5.73
N PHE A 56 -3.99 3.84 6.47
CA PHE A 56 -4.55 2.87 7.42
C PHE A 56 -4.24 3.19 8.89
N GLY A 57 -3.42 4.20 9.17
CA GLY A 57 -3.11 4.66 10.53
C GLY A 57 -2.07 3.85 11.28
N ILE A 58 -1.64 2.70 10.77
CA ILE A 58 -0.66 1.80 11.41
C ILE A 58 0.41 1.36 10.43
N SER A 59 1.56 0.90 10.91
CA SER A 59 2.64 0.43 10.03
C SER A 59 2.33 -0.96 9.45
N PRO A 60 2.88 -1.31 8.27
CA PRO A 60 2.73 -2.65 7.69
C PRO A 60 3.16 -3.77 8.65
N SER A 61 4.25 -3.57 9.40
CA SER A 61 4.77 -4.54 10.37
C SER A 61 3.85 -4.74 11.57
N CYS A 62 3.27 -3.66 12.12
CA CYS A 62 2.27 -3.75 13.16
C CYS A 62 0.99 -4.40 12.64
N TYR A 63 0.54 -4.03 11.44
CA TYR A 63 -0.63 -4.63 10.80
C TYR A 63 -0.51 -6.14 10.64
N ARG A 64 0.64 -6.63 10.16
CA ARG A 64 0.93 -8.07 10.08
C ARG A 64 0.85 -8.71 11.46
N ARG A 65 1.52 -8.15 12.47
CA ARG A 65 1.54 -8.71 13.82
C ARG A 65 0.16 -8.76 14.49
N GLU A 66 -0.74 -7.81 14.20
CA GLU A 66 -2.11 -7.79 14.73
C GLU A 66 -3.06 -8.78 14.04
N LYS A 67 -2.70 -9.27 12.85
CA LYS A 67 -3.56 -10.10 12.00
C LYS A 67 -3.02 -11.51 11.73
N SER A 68 -1.80 -11.80 12.15
CA SER A 68 -1.25 -13.17 12.25
C SER A 68 -1.90 -13.97 13.37
#